data_AF-A0A258NZR8-F1
#
_entry.id   AF-A0A258NZR8-F1
#
_cell.length_a   1.000
_cell.length_b   1.000
_cell.length_c   1.000
_cell.angle_alpha   90.00
_cell.angle_beta   90.00
_cell.angle_gamma   90.00
#
_symmetry.space_group_name_H-M   'P 1'
#
loop_
_entity.id
_entity.type
_entity.pdbx_description
1 polymer ?
#
loop_
_entity_poly.entity_id
_entity_poly.type
_entity_poly.pdbx_seq_one_letter_code
_entity_poly.pdbx_strand_id
1 'polypeptide(L)'
;MVKRNYLNRSLADGIRKVGFRKWYEHELMSSHAHMLLALLCTIALMATLELFQGGTLTEKLVDVVLFIISGAVGLWALRRYLYLLLHAETVADQANCPKCAEYGRLDVVEEDHRSGQVLVKCRKCGEPWTLIP
;
A
#
# COMPACT_ATOMS: atom_id res chain seq x y z
N MET A 1 -5.19 9.65 15.39
CA MET A 1 -4.94 10.36 14.13
C MET A 1 -3.67 9.79 13.51
N VAL A 2 -3.77 8.73 12.70
CA VAL A 2 -2.59 8.13 12.06
C VAL A 2 -2.11 9.13 11.02
N LYS A 3 -0.91 9.69 11.23
CA LYS A 3 -0.27 10.60 10.29
C LYS A 3 -0.02 9.81 9.00
N ARG A 4 -0.92 9.95 8.01
CA ARG A 4 -0.79 9.29 6.70
C ARG A 4 0.52 9.78 6.08
N ASN A 5 1.34 8.81 5.69
CA ASN A 5 2.67 9.02 5.13
C ASN A 5 2.57 10.00 3.94
N TYR A 6 3.48 10.97 3.82
CA TYR A 6 3.41 12.03 2.80
C TYR A 6 3.42 11.48 1.35
N LEU A 7 3.89 10.25 1.20
CA LEU A 7 3.89 9.47 -0.04
C LEU A 7 2.51 8.85 -0.36
N ASN A 8 1.69 8.52 0.64
CA ASN A 8 0.31 8.06 0.46
C ASN A 8 -0.65 9.22 0.75
N ARG A 9 -0.90 10.02 -0.28
CA ARG A 9 -1.99 11.02 -0.28
C ARG A 9 -3.32 10.32 0.04
N SER A 10 -4.27 11.04 0.63
CA SER A 10 -5.63 10.51 0.77
C SER A 10 -6.18 10.17 -0.61
N LEU A 11 -7.10 9.21 -0.68
CA LEU A 11 -7.78 8.83 -1.92
C LEU A 11 -8.34 10.06 -2.64
N ALA A 12 -9.02 10.95 -1.91
CA ALA A 12 -9.59 12.18 -2.45
C ALA A 12 -8.52 13.13 -3.03
N ASP A 13 -7.43 13.39 -2.29
CA ASP A 13 -6.33 14.23 -2.76
C ASP A 13 -5.60 13.63 -3.97
N GLY A 14 -5.43 12.31 -3.97
CA GLY A 14 -4.83 11.55 -5.05
C GLY A 14 -5.64 11.68 -6.34
N ILE A 15 -6.93 11.39 -6.27
CA ILE A 15 -7.84 11.50 -7.42
C ILE A 15 -7.90 12.96 -7.91
N ARG A 16 -8.04 13.95 -7.02
CA ARG A 16 -8.11 15.38 -7.41
C ARG A 16 -6.86 15.85 -8.15
N LYS A 17 -5.67 15.39 -7.75
CA LYS A 17 -4.39 15.88 -8.31
C LYS A 17 -3.94 15.12 -9.55
N VAL A 18 -4.03 13.79 -9.56
CA VAL A 18 -3.44 12.95 -10.61
C VAL A 18 -4.45 12.02 -11.29
N GLY A 19 -5.70 12.02 -10.83
CA GLY A 19 -6.75 11.11 -11.30
C GLY A 19 -6.64 9.72 -10.66
N PHE A 20 -7.77 9.00 -10.67
CA PHE A 20 -7.89 7.68 -10.06
C PHE A 20 -6.87 6.68 -10.60
N ARG A 21 -6.72 6.58 -11.93
CA ARG A 21 -5.83 5.59 -12.54
C ARG A 21 -4.37 5.77 -12.12
N LYS A 22 -3.88 7.02 -12.11
CA LYS A 22 -2.49 7.30 -11.72
C LYS A 22 -2.26 7.11 -10.22
N TRP A 23 -3.25 7.46 -9.40
CA TRP A 23 -3.23 7.16 -7.98
C TRP A 23 -3.16 5.64 -7.73
N TYR A 24 -4.02 4.86 -8.39
CA TYR A 24 -4.04 3.40 -8.30
C TYR A 24 -2.71 2.76 -8.72
N GLU A 25 -2.14 3.20 -9.85
CA GLU A 25 -0.81 2.77 -10.30
C GLU A 25 0.27 3.04 -9.22
N HIS A 26 0.20 4.18 -8.53
CA HIS A 26 1.17 4.54 -7.50
C HIS A 26 1.01 3.70 -6.24
N GLU A 27 -0.23 3.47 -5.79
CA GLU A 27 -0.53 2.62 -4.64
C GLU A 27 -0.08 1.18 -4.91
N LEU A 28 -0.30 0.68 -6.13
CA LEU A 28 0.15 -0.64 -6.58
C LEU A 28 1.68 -0.74 -6.60
N MET A 29 2.38 0.27 -7.12
CA MET A 29 3.86 0.27 -7.11
C MET A 29 4.42 0.32 -5.68
N SER A 30 3.79 1.10 -4.79
CA SER A 30 4.18 1.18 -3.38
C SER A 30 4.02 -0.16 -2.66
N SER A 31 2.90 -0.86 -2.88
CA SER A 31 2.70 -2.20 -2.30
C SER A 31 3.79 -3.17 -2.77
N HIS A 32 4.12 -3.20 -4.06
CA HIS A 32 5.17 -4.07 -4.59
C HIS A 32 6.57 -3.75 -4.05
N ALA A 33 6.87 -2.49 -3.74
CA ALA A 33 8.12 -2.13 -3.07
C ALA A 33 8.22 -2.77 -1.67
N HIS A 34 7.11 -2.82 -0.92
CA HIS A 34 7.06 -3.51 0.38
C HIS A 34 7.17 -5.04 0.23
N MET A 35 6.59 -5.63 -0.81
CA MET A 35 6.79 -7.05 -1.13
C MET A 35 8.26 -7.35 -1.41
N LEU A 36 8.93 -6.52 -2.22
CA LEU A 36 10.36 -6.69 -2.51
C LEU A 36 11.22 -6.54 -1.24
N LEU A 37 10.90 -5.58 -0.37
CA LEU A 37 11.58 -5.45 0.91
C LEU A 37 11.38 -6.71 1.79
N ALA A 38 10.16 -7.24 1.88
CA ALA A 38 9.89 -8.47 2.61
C ALA A 38 10.65 -9.68 2.05
N LEU A 39 10.80 -9.75 0.72
CA LEU A 39 11.61 -10.77 0.04
C LEU A 39 13.09 -10.65 0.41
N LEU A 40 13.66 -9.44 0.34
CA LEU A 40 15.06 -9.19 0.73
C LEU A 40 15.31 -9.52 2.20
N CYS A 41 14.37 -9.18 3.09
CA CYS A 41 14.45 -9.56 4.51
C CYS A 41 14.44 -11.08 4.70
N THR A 42 13.63 -11.81 3.92
CA THR A 42 13.61 -13.28 3.96
C THR A 42 14.95 -13.87 3.52
N ILE A 43 15.55 -13.33 2.45
CA ILE A 43 16.88 -13.75 2.00
C ILE A 43 17.94 -13.47 3.08
N ALA A 44 17.90 -12.31 3.72
CA ALA A 44 18.81 -11.97 4.82
C ALA A 44 18.64 -12.89 6.04
N LEU A 45 17.41 -13.30 6.38
CA LEU A 45 17.14 -14.30 7.41
C LEU A 45 17.76 -15.65 7.07
N MET A 46 17.61 -16.12 5.82
CA MET A 46 18.24 -17.37 5.39
C MET A 46 19.77 -17.28 5.45
N ALA A 47 20.36 -16.19 4.96
CA ALA A 47 21.80 -15.99 4.98
C ALA A 47 22.38 -15.96 6.41
N THR A 48 21.71 -15.27 7.34
CA THR A 48 22.15 -15.24 8.75
C THR A 48 22.13 -16.63 9.38
N LEU A 49 21.10 -17.45 9.10
CA LEU A 49 21.03 -18.84 9.59
C LEU A 49 22.19 -19.72 9.11
N GLU A 50 22.69 -19.51 7.88
CA GLU A 50 23.86 -20.22 7.36
C GLU A 50 25.16 -19.80 8.07
N LEU A 51 25.31 -18.51 8.35
CA LEU A 51 26.50 -17.93 8.99
C LEU A 51 26.65 -18.32 10.47
N PHE A 52 25.55 -18.62 11.16
CA PHE A 52 25.53 -18.94 12.60
C PHE A 52 26.40 -20.15 13.01
N GLN A 53 26.77 -21.02 12.07
CA GLN A 53 27.59 -22.22 12.35
C GLN A 53 29.08 -21.90 12.54
N GLY A 54 29.56 -20.73 12.09
CA GLY A 54 30.95 -20.30 12.19
C GLY A 54 31.16 -19.07 13.08
N GLY A 55 32.42 -18.66 13.26
CA GLY A 55 32.76 -17.33 13.77
C GLY A 55 32.98 -17.17 15.30
N THR A 56 33.55 -16.03 15.62
CA THR A 56 33.80 -15.47 16.95
C THR A 56 32.50 -15.02 17.63
N LEU A 57 32.56 -14.77 18.95
CA LEU A 57 31.39 -14.31 19.73
C LEU A 57 30.78 -13.00 19.18
N THR A 58 31.64 -12.10 18.69
CA THR A 58 31.22 -10.81 18.13
C THR A 58 30.44 -10.98 16.82
N GLU A 59 30.90 -11.87 15.93
CA GLU A 59 30.20 -12.17 14.67
C GLU A 59 28.81 -12.76 14.94
N LYS A 60 28.71 -13.67 15.91
CA LYS A 60 27.41 -14.23 16.34
C LYS A 60 26.46 -13.17 16.88
N LEU A 61 26.96 -12.20 17.65
CA LEU A 61 26.15 -11.08 18.13
C LEU A 61 25.61 -10.23 16.98
N VAL A 62 26.43 -9.96 15.96
CA VAL A 62 26.02 -9.24 14.76
C VAL A 62 24.95 -10.04 13.99
N ASP A 63 25.13 -11.35 13.83
CA ASP A 63 24.17 -12.22 13.15
C ASP A 63 22.81 -12.27 13.88
N VAL A 64 22.82 -12.37 15.22
CA VAL A 64 21.59 -12.29 16.03
C VAL A 64 20.86 -10.97 15.80
N VAL A 65 21.59 -9.85 15.85
CA VAL A 65 20.99 -8.52 15.66
C VAL A 65 20.42 -8.37 14.26
N LEU A 66 21.15 -8.80 13.23
CA LEU A 66 20.69 -8.77 11.85
C LEU A 66 19.46 -9.66 11.64
N PHE A 67 19.44 -10.85 12.23
CA PHE A 67 18.29 -11.75 12.19
C PHE A 67 17.05 -11.10 12.79
N ILE A 68 17.16 -10.50 13.98
CA ILE A 68 16.04 -9.81 14.64
C ILE A 68 15.53 -8.64 13.79
N ILE A 69 16.44 -7.81 13.27
CA ILE A 69 16.08 -6.64 12.45
C ILE A 69 15.40 -7.09 11.15
N SER A 70 15.97 -8.06 10.43
CA SER A 70 15.39 -8.59 9.19
C SER A 70 14.03 -9.24 9.45
N GLY A 71 13.85 -9.96 10.55
CA GLY A 71 12.57 -10.53 10.94
C GLY A 71 11.51 -9.46 11.23
N ALA A 72 11.86 -8.45 12.03
CA ALA A 72 10.95 -7.37 12.38
C ALA A 72 10.56 -6.51 11.16
N VAL A 73 11.55 -6.10 10.35
CA VAL A 73 11.33 -5.29 9.14
C VAL A 73 10.57 -6.10 8.08
N GLY A 74 10.93 -7.38 7.89
CA GLY A 74 10.26 -8.26 6.95
C GLY A 74 8.78 -8.47 7.29
N LEU A 75 8.47 -8.74 8.56
CA LEU A 75 7.08 -8.88 9.01
C LEU A 75 6.29 -7.58 8.86
N TRP A 76 6.91 -6.44 9.20
CA TRP A 76 6.31 -5.12 9.01
C TRP A 76 6.03 -4.84 7.53
N ALA A 77 7.01 -5.10 6.66
CA ALA A 77 6.90 -4.90 5.22
C ALA A 77 5.80 -5.77 4.61
N LEU A 78 5.71 -7.05 5.02
CA LEU A 78 4.66 -7.97 4.58
C LEU A 78 3.26 -7.47 4.98
N ARG A 79 3.08 -7.10 6.26
CA ARG A 79 1.79 -6.53 6.72
C ARG A 79 1.42 -5.28 5.94
N ARG A 80 2.41 -4.42 5.67
CA ARG A 80 2.19 -3.18 4.91
C ARG A 80 1.84 -3.46 3.45
N TYR A 81 2.50 -4.43 2.80
CA TYR A 81 2.18 -4.88 1.45
C TYR A 81 0.73 -5.35 1.35
N LEU A 82 0.31 -6.28 2.21
CA LEU A 82 -1.04 -6.83 2.20
C LEU A 82 -2.10 -5.75 2.42
N TYR A 83 -1.85 -4.82 3.35
CA TYR A 83 -2.74 -3.69 3.60
C TYR A 83 -2.92 -2.81 2.35
N LEU A 84 -1.83 -2.41 1.71
CA LEU A 84 -1.87 -1.52 0.55
C LEU A 84 -2.51 -2.20 -0.67
N LEU A 85 -2.22 -3.49 -0.87
CA LEU A 85 -2.79 -4.28 -1.95
C LEU A 85 -4.32 -4.39 -1.79
N LEU A 86 -4.78 -4.82 -0.61
CA LEU A 86 -6.21 -4.97 -0.33
C LEU A 86 -6.96 -3.64 -0.41
N HIS A 87 -6.36 -2.56 0.10
CA HIS A 87 -6.93 -1.22 0.01
C HIS A 87 -7.08 -0.77 -1.45
N ALA A 88 -6.04 -0.94 -2.27
CA ALA A 88 -6.09 -0.58 -3.68
C ALA A 88 -7.16 -1.39 -4.45
N GLU A 89 -7.25 -2.70 -4.19
CA GLU A 89 -8.23 -3.60 -4.80
C GLU A 89 -9.67 -3.23 -4.40
N THR A 90 -9.92 -3.04 -3.11
CA THR A 90 -11.25 -2.66 -2.57
C THR A 90 -11.76 -1.37 -3.22
N VAL A 91 -10.89 -0.37 -3.41
CA VAL A 91 -11.27 0.89 -4.06
C VAL A 91 -11.42 0.70 -5.58
N ALA A 92 -10.59 -0.11 -6.22
CA ALA A 92 -10.67 -0.39 -7.65
C ALA A 92 -11.95 -1.11 -8.05
N ASP A 93 -12.42 -2.06 -7.25
CA ASP A 93 -13.69 -2.76 -7.48
C ASP A 93 -14.88 -1.78 -7.49
N GLN A 94 -14.82 -0.76 -6.65
CA GLN A 94 -15.84 0.29 -6.55
C GLN A 94 -15.66 1.42 -7.57
N ALA A 95 -14.58 1.44 -8.36
CA ALA A 95 -14.26 2.53 -9.29
C ALA A 95 -14.99 2.43 -10.65
N ASN A 96 -15.90 1.47 -10.79
CA ASN A 96 -16.77 1.31 -11.96
C ASN A 96 -18.04 2.16 -11.80
N CYS A 97 -18.37 2.95 -12.83
CA CYS A 97 -19.62 3.68 -12.82
C CYS A 97 -20.83 2.72 -12.85
N PRO A 98 -21.79 2.81 -11.92
CA PRO A 98 -22.95 1.91 -11.87
C PRO A 98 -23.89 2.05 -13.06
N LYS A 99 -23.82 3.17 -13.81
CA LYS A 99 -24.70 3.47 -14.93
C LYS A 99 -24.11 3.13 -16.30
N CYS A 100 -22.84 3.49 -16.54
CA CYS A 100 -22.21 3.34 -17.86
C CYS A 100 -21.03 2.36 -17.89
N ALA A 101 -20.74 1.70 -16.75
CA ALA A 101 -19.65 0.74 -16.58
C ALA A 101 -18.25 1.29 -16.94
N GLU A 102 -18.09 2.61 -17.04
CA GLU A 102 -16.80 3.23 -17.32
C GLU A 102 -15.91 3.12 -16.08
N TYR A 103 -14.74 2.48 -16.24
CA TYR A 103 -13.77 2.28 -15.17
C TYR A 103 -12.85 3.49 -14.97
N GLY A 104 -12.70 3.94 -13.72
CA GLY A 104 -11.63 4.85 -13.31
C GLY A 104 -11.67 6.28 -13.88
N ARG A 105 -12.72 6.64 -14.64
CA ARG A 105 -13.00 8.02 -15.09
C ARG A 105 -13.98 8.71 -14.13
N LEU A 106 -13.45 9.11 -12.98
CA LEU A 106 -14.22 9.72 -11.89
C LEU A 106 -13.56 11.00 -11.39
N ASP A 107 -14.40 11.93 -10.90
CA ASP A 107 -13.98 13.19 -10.29
C ASP A 107 -14.52 13.25 -8.86
N VAL A 108 -13.70 13.73 -7.90
CA VAL A 108 -14.11 13.86 -6.50
C VAL A 108 -15.03 15.07 -6.34
N VAL A 109 -16.20 14.83 -5.77
CA VAL A 109 -17.14 15.88 -5.37
C VAL A 109 -16.83 16.29 -3.94
N GLU A 110 -16.90 15.34 -3.01
CA GLU A 110 -16.80 15.59 -1.57
C GLU A 110 -16.05 14.45 -0.87
N GLU A 111 -15.41 14.75 0.25
CA GLU A 111 -14.75 13.77 1.12
C GLU A 111 -15.35 13.93 2.52
N ASP A 112 -15.93 12.87 3.06
CA ASP A 112 -16.32 12.83 4.46
C ASP A 112 -15.09 12.50 5.31
N HIS A 113 -14.55 13.51 5.97
CA HIS A 113 -13.39 13.36 6.85
C HIS A 113 -13.63 12.48 8.08
N ARG A 114 -14.89 12.21 8.48
CA ARG A 114 -15.20 11.36 9.64
C ARG A 114 -15.20 9.88 9.28
N SER A 115 -15.79 9.52 8.15
CA SER A 115 -15.90 8.12 7.69
C SER A 115 -14.81 7.72 6.69
N GLY A 116 -14.11 8.70 6.09
CA GLY A 116 -13.18 8.49 4.99
C GLY A 116 -13.86 8.24 3.64
N GLN A 117 -15.19 8.24 3.59
CA GLN A 117 -15.95 8.01 2.37
C GLN A 117 -15.73 9.17 1.38
N VAL A 118 -15.63 8.83 0.10
CA VAL A 118 -15.39 9.81 -0.96
C VAL A 118 -16.54 9.78 -1.94
N LEU A 119 -17.31 10.87 -2.02
CA LEU A 119 -18.34 11.04 -3.04
C LEU A 119 -17.67 11.41 -4.36
N VAL A 120 -17.86 10.58 -5.37
CA VAL A 120 -17.30 10.76 -6.72
C VAL A 120 -18.41 10.84 -7.75
N LYS A 121 -18.11 11.42 -8.91
CA LYS A 121 -19.01 11.46 -10.07
C LYS A 121 -18.34 10.93 -11.32
N CYS A 122 -19.11 10.27 -12.19
CA CYS A 122 -18.61 9.77 -13.46
C CYS A 122 -18.31 10.95 -14.38
N ARG A 123 -17.13 11.01 -14.98
CA ARG A 123 -16.79 12.05 -15.97
C ARG A 123 -17.56 11.87 -17.29
N LYS A 124 -18.05 10.66 -17.59
CA LYS A 124 -18.76 10.34 -18.84
C LYS A 124 -20.26 10.61 -18.77
N CYS A 125 -20.94 10.14 -17.72
CA CYS A 125 -22.40 10.23 -17.60
C CYS A 125 -22.90 11.08 -16.42
N GLY A 126 -22.00 11.63 -15.61
CA GLY A 126 -22.32 12.50 -14.47
C GLY A 126 -22.89 11.79 -13.24
N GLU A 127 -23.06 10.47 -13.28
CA GLU A 127 -23.65 9.70 -12.18
C GLU A 127 -22.78 9.78 -10.91
N PRO A 128 -23.33 10.16 -9.75
CA PRO A 128 -22.60 10.16 -8.48
C PRO A 128 -22.67 8.81 -7.76
N TRP A 129 -21.59 8.41 -7.10
CA TRP A 129 -21.57 7.29 -6.16
C TRP A 129 -20.50 7.48 -5.08
N THR A 130 -20.57 6.70 -4.01
CA THR A 130 -19.64 6.80 -2.88
C THR A 130 -18.62 5.68 -2.92
N LEU A 131 -17.33 6.02 -2.81
CA LEU A 131 -16.24 5.08 -2.61
C LEU A 131 -15.98 4.91 -1.11
N ILE A 132 -15.87 3.65 -0.68
CA ILE A 132 -15.55 3.28 0.70
C ILE A 132 -14.09 2.79 0.73
N PRO A 133 -13.16 3.49 1.42
CA PRO A 133 -11.75 3.11 1.52
C PRO A 133 -11.46 1.95 2.47
#